data_AF-A0A1F8ME56-F1
#
_entry.id   AF-A0A1F8ME56-F1
#
_cell.length_a   1.000
_cell.length_b   1.000
_cell.length_c   1.000
_cell.angle_alpha   90.00
_cell.angle_beta   90.00
_cell.angle_gamma   90.00
#
_symmetry.space_group_name_H-M   'P 1'
#
loop_
_entity.id
_entity.type
_entity.pdbx_description
1 polymer ?
#
loop_
_entity_poly.entity_id
_entity_poly.type
_entity_poly.pdbx_seq_one_letter_code
_entity_poly.pdbx_strand_id
1 'polypeptide(L)'
;MDAAIYFNNAPEGIDQFGFDTKIKDGIVQDLFITSFGPIGIPFYSLSEVLSIYGEPGEVWVDAYGWPCDYANGPRLLNVSLFYPDQGFFVLYASWGDAEGIMIQACVDSDPLLYLWSPLLNLSYSEAFMRAGLQSGDNPSLPVSEAFGMDTAMFYQTYKGNGTMVCVETQRELWNWCDITPTPTP
;
A
#
# COMPACT_ATOMS: atom_id res chain seq x y z
N MET A 1 13.53 -20.85 22.03
CA MET A 1 14.17 -19.53 22.18
C MET A 1 13.11 -18.54 21.81
N ASP A 2 12.61 -17.79 22.77
CA ASP A 2 11.55 -16.80 22.56
C ASP A 2 12.23 -15.52 22.09
N ALA A 3 11.98 -15.12 20.84
CA ALA A 3 12.43 -13.84 20.32
C ALA A 3 11.37 -12.80 20.71
N ALA A 4 11.66 -11.98 21.70
CA ALA A 4 10.86 -10.80 22.02
C ALA A 4 11.38 -9.61 21.20
N ILE A 5 10.53 -9.04 20.35
CA ILE A 5 10.81 -7.77 19.67
C ILE A 5 10.38 -6.67 20.63
N TYR A 6 11.34 -5.93 21.16
CA TYR A 6 11.09 -4.78 22.03
C TYR A 6 11.05 -3.51 21.20
N PHE A 7 9.91 -2.82 21.17
CA PHE A 7 9.83 -1.46 20.67
C PHE A 7 10.24 -0.51 21.78
N ASN A 8 11.47 -0.01 21.72
CA ASN A 8 11.88 1.11 22.55
C ASN A 8 11.21 2.37 21.97
N ASN A 9 10.36 3.03 22.77
CA ASN A 9 9.59 4.25 22.44
C ASN A 9 8.26 4.05 21.70
N ALA A 10 7.40 3.12 22.14
CA ALA A 10 5.99 3.23 21.79
C ALA A 10 5.43 4.54 22.39
N PRO A 11 4.87 5.48 21.59
CA PRO A 11 4.24 6.67 22.15
C PRO A 11 3.12 6.29 23.13
N GLU A 12 2.92 7.11 24.16
CA GLU A 12 1.81 6.92 25.10
C GLU A 12 0.47 6.90 24.34
N GLY A 13 -0.37 5.87 24.57
CA GLY A 13 -1.70 5.75 23.96
C GLY A 13 -1.84 4.67 22.88
N ILE A 14 -0.82 3.84 22.63
CA ILE A 14 -1.00 2.63 21.80
C ILE A 14 -1.59 1.51 22.66
N ASP A 15 -2.88 1.26 22.49
CA ASP A 15 -3.58 0.27 23.30
C ASP A 15 -3.37 -1.16 22.81
N GLN A 16 -3.21 -1.42 21.51
CA GLN A 16 -2.95 -2.77 20.98
C GLN A 16 -2.12 -2.77 19.68
N PHE A 17 -1.06 -3.59 19.66
CA PHE A 17 -0.42 -4.08 18.44
C PHE A 17 -0.78 -5.56 18.26
N GLY A 18 -1.33 -5.91 17.10
CA GLY A 18 -1.36 -7.29 16.63
C GLY A 18 -0.02 -7.64 16.00
N PHE A 19 0.62 -8.71 16.48
CA PHE A 19 1.79 -9.28 15.85
C PHE A 19 1.44 -10.67 15.34
N ASP A 20 1.42 -10.85 14.03
CA ASP A 20 1.45 -12.19 13.44
C ASP A 20 2.88 -12.49 13.01
N THR A 21 3.40 -13.64 13.42
CA THR A 21 4.77 -14.05 13.06
C THR A 21 4.77 -15.45 12.48
N LYS A 22 5.64 -15.65 11.48
CA LYS A 22 5.99 -16.98 10.99
C LYS A 22 7.43 -17.26 11.34
N ILE A 23 7.68 -18.30 12.14
CA ILE A 23 9.03 -18.68 12.57
C ILE A 23 9.41 -20.00 11.90
N LYS A 24 10.60 -20.06 11.30
CA LYS A 24 11.20 -21.28 10.75
C LYS A 24 12.64 -21.39 11.22
N ASP A 25 12.99 -22.55 11.80
CA ASP A 25 14.35 -22.83 12.32
C ASP A 25 14.85 -21.79 13.33
N GLY A 26 13.94 -21.22 14.13
CA GLY A 26 14.25 -20.18 15.12
C GLY A 26 14.46 -18.77 14.54
N ILE A 27 14.22 -18.59 13.23
CA ILE A 27 14.31 -17.31 12.54
C ILE A 27 12.90 -16.81 12.21
N VAL A 28 12.61 -15.56 12.56
CA VAL A 28 11.39 -14.86 12.12
C VAL A 28 11.49 -14.69 10.60
N GLN A 29 10.63 -15.39 9.87
CA GLN A 29 10.53 -15.32 8.42
C GLN A 29 9.65 -14.15 7.99
N ASP A 30 8.52 -13.98 8.68
CA ASP A 30 7.52 -12.96 8.41
C ASP A 30 7.10 -12.31 9.74
N LEU A 31 6.98 -10.97 9.76
CA LEU A 31 6.42 -10.19 10.87
C LEU A 31 5.37 -9.24 10.30
N PHE A 32 4.14 -9.37 10.79
CA PHE A 32 3.03 -8.48 10.48
C PHE A 32 2.73 -7.65 11.71
N ILE A 33 2.64 -6.33 11.53
CA ILE A 33 2.29 -5.40 12.60
C ILE A 33 0.97 -4.75 12.21
N THR A 34 -0.10 -5.06 12.94
CA THR A 34 -1.37 -4.33 12.84
C THR A 34 -1.49 -3.41 14.06
N SER A 35 -1.62 -2.11 13.83
CA SER A 35 -1.95 -1.18 14.91
C SER A 35 -3.46 -1.05 14.99
N PHE A 36 -4.03 -1.36 16.16
CA PHE A 36 -5.41 -1.03 16.50
C PHE A 36 -5.35 0.00 17.62
N GLY A 37 -5.42 1.29 17.27
CA GLY A 37 -5.34 2.37 18.24
C GLY A 37 -6.32 3.49 17.96
N PRO A 38 -6.62 4.34 18.97
CA PRO A 38 -7.42 5.54 18.76
C PRO A 38 -6.75 6.46 17.72
N ILE A 39 -7.58 7.21 17.00
CA ILE A 39 -7.18 8.29 16.08
C ILE A 39 -6.16 9.19 16.81
N GLY A 40 -4.88 9.16 16.41
CA GLY A 40 -3.84 10.00 17.04
C GLY A 40 -2.45 9.37 17.22
N ILE A 41 -2.25 8.09 16.89
CA ILE A 41 -0.89 7.53 16.79
C ILE A 41 -0.24 8.08 15.52
N PRO A 42 1.00 8.61 15.57
CA PRO A 42 1.69 9.05 14.37
C PRO A 42 1.96 7.84 13.46
N PHE A 43 1.28 7.81 12.32
CA PHE A 43 1.56 6.87 11.24
C PHE A 43 2.67 7.44 10.36
N TYR A 44 3.52 6.58 9.83
CA TYR A 44 4.49 7.00 8.83
C TYR A 44 3.75 7.34 7.54
N SER A 45 3.73 8.63 7.20
CA SER A 45 3.17 9.10 5.94
C SER A 45 3.93 8.51 4.76
N LEU A 46 3.32 8.50 3.57
CA LEU A 46 3.99 8.04 2.36
C LEU A 46 5.28 8.86 2.12
N SER A 47 5.19 10.18 2.32
CA SER A 47 6.31 11.08 2.15
C SER A 47 7.43 10.85 3.17
N GLU A 48 7.10 10.46 4.41
CA GLU A 48 8.07 10.10 5.43
C GLU A 48 8.81 8.81 5.10
N VAL A 49 8.09 7.77 4.65
CA VAL A 49 8.74 6.50 4.22
C VAL A 49 9.71 6.76 3.08
N LEU A 50 9.29 7.49 2.05
CA LEU A 50 10.20 7.87 0.95
C LEU A 50 11.40 8.68 1.45
N SER A 51 11.19 9.59 2.41
CA SER A 51 12.28 10.44 2.94
C SER A 51 13.30 9.65 3.76
N ILE A 52 12.86 8.62 4.49
CA ILE A 52 13.70 7.81 5.38
C ILE A 52 14.43 6.71 4.60
N TYR A 53 13.71 5.98 3.74
CA TYR A 53 14.22 4.77 3.10
C TYR A 53 14.73 4.98 1.67
N GLY A 54 14.50 6.18 1.11
CA GLY A 54 14.95 6.55 -0.23
C GLY A 54 13.98 6.13 -1.33
N GLU A 55 14.52 5.99 -2.54
CA GLU A 55 13.75 5.54 -3.70
C GLU A 55 13.43 4.04 -3.56
N PRO A 56 12.15 3.62 -3.66
CA PRO A 56 11.80 2.21 -3.69
C PRO A 56 12.32 1.55 -4.96
N GLY A 57 12.55 0.24 -4.93
CA GLY A 57 12.92 -0.52 -6.13
C GLY A 57 11.79 -0.54 -7.14
N GLU A 58 10.56 -0.67 -6.66
CA GLU A 58 9.35 -0.67 -7.47
C GLU A 58 8.20 0.01 -6.73
N VAL A 59 7.29 0.63 -7.48
CA VAL A 59 6.02 1.16 -6.95
C VAL A 59 4.89 0.51 -7.72
N TRP A 60 3.96 -0.06 -6.98
CA TRP A 60 2.82 -0.79 -7.51
C TRP A 60 1.53 -0.16 -7.04
N VAL A 61 0.54 -0.17 -7.91
CA VAL A 61 -0.77 0.42 -7.65
C VAL A 61 -1.82 -0.61 -7.98
N ASP A 62 -2.80 -0.77 -7.11
CA ASP A 62 -4.03 -1.50 -7.43
C ASP A 62 -5.24 -0.72 -6.97
N ALA A 63 -6.35 -0.95 -7.65
CA ALA A 63 -7.59 -0.26 -7.35
C ALA A 63 -8.74 -1.28 -7.47
N TYR A 64 -9.61 -1.31 -6.48
CA TYR A 64 -10.76 -2.20 -6.46
C TYR A 64 -12.00 -1.56 -5.85
N GLY A 65 -13.16 -2.00 -6.34
CA GLY A 65 -14.41 -1.27 -6.17
C GLY A 65 -15.49 -2.24 -5.80
N TRP A 66 -16.17 -1.92 -4.71
CA TRP A 66 -17.20 -2.76 -4.15
C TRP A 66 -18.40 -1.89 -3.79
N PRO A 67 -19.63 -2.24 -4.19
CA PRO A 67 -20.06 -3.13 -5.27
C PRO A 67 -20.18 -2.39 -6.62
N CYS A 68 -20.25 -3.15 -7.73
CA CYS A 68 -20.42 -2.64 -9.11
C CYS A 68 -21.59 -1.66 -9.29
N ASP A 69 -22.61 -1.74 -8.44
CA ASP A 69 -23.87 -0.99 -8.54
C ASP A 69 -23.69 0.51 -8.29
N TYR A 70 -22.57 0.91 -7.68
CA TYR A 70 -22.23 2.30 -7.45
C TYR A 70 -21.28 2.79 -8.53
N ALA A 71 -21.82 3.17 -9.69
CA ALA A 71 -21.02 3.69 -10.80
C ALA A 71 -20.08 4.84 -10.40
N ASN A 72 -20.44 5.65 -9.40
CA ASN A 72 -19.59 6.74 -8.88
C ASN A 72 -19.28 6.59 -7.38
N GLY A 73 -19.33 5.37 -6.84
CA GLY A 73 -19.02 5.13 -5.44
C GLY A 73 -17.54 5.26 -5.12
N PRO A 74 -17.18 5.38 -3.83
CA PRO A 74 -15.80 5.42 -3.41
C PRO A 74 -15.05 4.16 -3.87
N ARG A 75 -13.78 4.34 -4.21
CA ARG A 75 -12.90 3.30 -4.75
C ARG A 75 -11.72 3.13 -3.85
N LEU A 76 -11.38 1.90 -3.46
CA LEU A 76 -10.13 1.75 -2.74
C LEU A 76 -8.98 1.80 -3.73
N LEU A 77 -8.04 2.67 -3.47
CA LEU A 77 -6.78 2.79 -4.19
C LEU A 77 -5.65 2.44 -3.23
N ASN A 78 -4.81 1.52 -3.68
CA ASN A 78 -3.68 1.00 -2.97
C ASN A 78 -2.38 1.44 -3.66
N VAL A 79 -1.40 1.88 -2.87
CA VAL A 79 -0.05 2.20 -3.33
C VAL A 79 0.95 1.42 -2.49
N SER A 80 1.67 0.51 -3.13
CA SER A 80 2.71 -0.32 -2.53
C SER A 80 4.09 0.20 -2.89
N LEU A 81 4.91 0.51 -1.88
CA LEU A 81 6.33 0.84 -2.03
C LEU A 81 7.17 -0.41 -1.76
N PHE A 82 7.83 -0.95 -2.77
CA PHE A 82 8.57 -2.22 -2.68
C PHE A 82 10.08 -1.97 -2.57
N TYR A 83 10.69 -2.42 -1.46
CA TYR A 83 12.13 -2.29 -1.18
C TYR A 83 12.78 -3.68 -1.07
N PRO A 84 13.05 -4.35 -2.22
CA PRO A 84 13.53 -5.74 -2.23
C PRO A 84 14.86 -5.92 -1.50
N ASP A 85 15.81 -5.00 -1.71
CA ASP A 85 17.14 -5.04 -1.09
C ASP A 85 17.11 -4.85 0.43
N GLN A 86 16.05 -4.20 0.95
CA GLN A 86 15.85 -3.96 2.37
C GLN A 86 14.88 -4.97 3.01
N GLY A 87 14.23 -5.81 2.21
CA GLY A 87 13.36 -6.88 2.68
C GLY A 87 12.02 -6.39 3.24
N PHE A 88 11.44 -5.33 2.66
CA PHE A 88 10.11 -4.89 3.07
C PHE A 88 9.30 -4.24 1.96
N PHE A 89 7.98 -4.18 2.16
CA PHE A 89 7.10 -3.29 1.42
C PHE A 89 6.09 -2.64 2.34
N VAL A 90 5.65 -1.46 1.94
CA VAL A 90 4.65 -0.66 2.64
C VAL A 90 3.47 -0.45 1.72
N LEU A 91 2.28 -0.81 2.18
CA LEU A 91 1.02 -0.64 1.45
C LEU A 91 0.21 0.48 2.10
N TYR A 92 -0.06 1.53 1.33
CA TYR A 92 -1.00 2.60 1.68
C TYR A 92 -2.32 2.35 0.97
N ALA A 93 -3.42 2.42 1.71
CA ALA A 93 -4.76 2.22 1.18
C ALA A 93 -5.62 3.43 1.51
N SER A 94 -6.37 3.94 0.53
CA SER A 94 -7.29 5.05 0.77
C SER A 94 -8.51 4.94 -0.12
N TRP A 95 -9.65 5.41 0.39
CA TRP A 95 -10.84 5.58 -0.41
C TRP A 95 -10.68 6.84 -1.25
N GLY A 96 -10.73 6.67 -2.56
CA GLY A 96 -10.75 7.74 -3.54
C GLY A 96 -12.13 8.00 -4.09
N ASP A 97 -12.33 9.25 -4.50
CA ASP A 97 -13.53 9.67 -5.23
C ASP A 97 -13.31 9.47 -6.73
N ALA A 98 -14.35 8.98 -7.41
CA ALA A 98 -14.36 8.85 -8.85
C ALA A 98 -14.93 10.13 -9.47
N GLU A 99 -14.06 10.99 -10.01
CA GLU A 99 -14.42 12.21 -10.71
C GLU A 99 -14.24 12.04 -12.22
N GLY A 100 -15.34 11.70 -12.91
CA GLY A 100 -15.32 11.46 -14.35
C GLY A 100 -14.48 10.23 -14.72
N ILE A 101 -13.37 10.46 -15.44
CA ILE A 101 -12.45 9.40 -15.90
C ILE A 101 -11.31 9.12 -14.93
N MET A 102 -11.18 9.90 -13.86
CA MET A 102 -10.09 9.77 -12.89
C MET A 102 -10.61 9.25 -11.56
N ILE A 103 -9.74 8.56 -10.83
CA ILE A 103 -9.89 8.23 -9.42
C ILE A 103 -8.82 9.01 -8.69
N GLN A 104 -9.22 9.83 -7.71
CA GLN A 104 -8.29 10.56 -6.85
C GLN A 104 -8.39 10.03 -5.43
N ALA A 105 -7.28 9.63 -4.82
CA ALA A 105 -7.23 9.21 -3.42
C ALA A 105 -6.03 9.81 -2.70
N CYS A 106 -6.19 10.09 -1.41
CA CYS A 106 -5.13 10.61 -0.58
C CYS A 106 -4.56 9.50 0.32
N VAL A 107 -3.37 9.03 -0.03
CA VAL A 107 -2.69 7.85 0.51
C VAL A 107 -1.63 8.27 1.52
N ASP A 108 -2.07 8.75 2.69
CA ASP A 108 -1.16 9.37 3.66
C ASP A 108 -1.28 8.87 5.11
N SER A 109 -2.12 7.87 5.36
CA SER A 109 -2.29 7.30 6.71
C SER A 109 -2.34 5.77 6.71
N ASP A 110 -2.16 5.21 7.91
CA ASP A 110 -2.41 3.80 8.22
C ASP A 110 -1.71 2.77 7.30
N PRO A 111 -0.40 2.89 7.03
CA PRO A 111 0.29 1.93 6.18
C PRO A 111 0.30 0.53 6.80
N LEU A 112 0.18 -0.48 5.95
CA LEU A 112 0.50 -1.86 6.28
C LEU A 112 1.95 -2.14 5.92
N LEU A 113 2.75 -2.56 6.91
CA LEU A 113 4.15 -2.92 6.73
C LEU A 113 4.31 -4.43 6.71
N TYR A 114 5.01 -4.93 5.67
CA TYR A 114 5.33 -6.33 5.52
C TYR A 114 6.85 -6.50 5.41
N LEU A 115 7.39 -7.38 6.25
CA LEU A 115 8.83 -7.61 6.38
C LEU A 115 9.17 -9.06 6.00
N TRP A 116 10.31 -9.24 5.35
CA TRP A 116 10.93 -10.55 5.09
C TRP A 116 12.46 -10.45 5.17
N SER A 117 13.14 -11.59 5.17
CA SER A 117 14.60 -11.61 5.05
C SER A 117 15.04 -11.19 3.64
N PRO A 118 15.88 -10.15 3.46
CA PRO A 118 16.36 -9.72 2.14
C PRO A 118 17.08 -10.84 1.35
N LEU A 119 17.64 -11.83 2.05
CA LEU A 119 18.29 -13.01 1.45
C LEU A 119 17.34 -13.89 0.63
N LEU A 120 16.03 -13.73 0.81
CA LEU A 120 15.03 -14.48 0.06
C LEU A 120 14.86 -13.94 -1.37
N ASN A 121 15.33 -12.71 -1.65
CA ASN A 121 15.29 -12.07 -2.97
C ASN A 121 13.92 -12.22 -3.66
N LEU A 122 12.85 -11.87 -2.92
CA LEU A 122 11.49 -11.98 -3.42
C LEU A 122 11.23 -10.92 -4.49
N SER A 123 10.43 -11.25 -5.49
CA SER A 123 9.76 -10.29 -6.35
C SER A 123 8.56 -9.65 -5.64
N TYR A 124 8.02 -8.55 -6.19
CA TYR A 124 6.82 -7.91 -5.64
C TYR A 124 5.66 -8.90 -5.50
N SER A 125 5.35 -9.67 -6.54
CA SER A 125 4.22 -10.60 -6.52
C SER A 125 4.39 -11.71 -5.48
N GLU A 126 5.60 -12.22 -5.28
CA GLU A 126 5.90 -13.20 -4.23
C GLU A 126 5.75 -12.60 -2.83
N ALA A 127 6.26 -11.39 -2.61
CA ALA A 127 6.11 -10.69 -1.33
C ALA A 127 4.63 -10.39 -1.03
N PHE A 128 3.89 -9.90 -2.03
CA PHE A 128 2.47 -9.58 -1.95
C PHE A 128 1.62 -10.82 -1.61
N MET A 129 1.86 -11.95 -2.30
CA MET A 129 1.17 -13.21 -1.98
C MET A 129 1.51 -13.74 -0.59
N ARG A 130 2.78 -13.65 -0.18
CA ARG A 130 3.21 -14.09 1.18
C ARG A 130 2.62 -13.23 2.28
N ALA A 131 2.38 -11.95 1.99
CA ALA A 131 1.65 -11.04 2.86
C ALA A 131 0.17 -11.42 3.04
N GLY A 132 -0.31 -12.47 2.38
CA GLY A 132 -1.71 -12.88 2.39
C GLY A 132 -2.61 -11.98 1.55
N LEU A 133 -2.02 -11.05 0.79
CA LEU A 133 -2.74 -10.16 -0.11
C LEU A 133 -3.03 -10.90 -1.41
N GLN A 134 -4.21 -10.65 -1.96
CA GLN A 134 -4.62 -11.17 -3.26
C GLN A 134 -5.00 -9.97 -4.12
N SER A 135 -4.41 -9.89 -5.31
CA SER A 135 -4.97 -9.04 -6.36
C SER A 135 -6.36 -9.59 -6.61
N GLY A 136 -7.40 -8.78 -6.46
CA GLY A 136 -8.76 -9.20 -6.81
C GLY A 136 -8.88 -9.47 -8.31
N ASP A 137 -10.02 -9.13 -8.90
CA ASP A 137 -10.17 -9.23 -10.36
C ASP A 137 -9.25 -8.26 -11.13
N ASN A 138 -8.68 -7.26 -10.44
CA ASN A 138 -7.72 -6.32 -10.99
C ASN A 138 -6.28 -6.65 -10.56
N PRO A 139 -5.34 -6.82 -11.51
CA PRO A 139 -3.92 -6.95 -11.17
C PRO A 139 -3.37 -5.62 -10.65
N SER A 140 -2.34 -5.70 -9.79
CA SER A 140 -1.53 -4.53 -9.51
C SER A 140 -0.75 -4.13 -10.77
N LEU A 141 -0.74 -2.84 -11.07
CA LEU A 141 0.00 -2.25 -12.18
C LEU A 141 1.24 -1.52 -11.65
N PRO A 142 2.35 -1.51 -12.39
CA PRO A 142 3.49 -0.67 -12.03
C PRO A 142 3.10 0.81 -12.14
N VAL A 143 3.75 1.67 -11.37
CA VAL A 143 3.46 3.11 -11.33
C VAL A 143 3.51 3.79 -12.69
N SER A 144 4.35 3.29 -13.61
CA SER A 144 4.45 3.79 -14.99
C SER A 144 3.18 3.59 -15.79
N GLU A 145 2.44 2.51 -15.53
CA GLU A 145 1.17 2.22 -16.19
C GLU A 145 0.02 2.89 -15.43
N ALA A 146 0.04 2.85 -14.09
CA ALA A 146 -1.05 3.35 -13.26
C ALA A 146 -1.16 4.88 -13.25
N PHE A 147 -0.02 5.58 -13.17
CA PHE A 147 0.06 7.03 -13.00
C PHE A 147 0.81 7.74 -14.15
N GLY A 148 1.34 6.99 -15.12
CA GLY A 148 2.08 7.57 -16.25
C GLY A 148 3.45 8.15 -15.86
N MET A 149 4.03 7.72 -14.75
CA MET A 149 5.34 8.18 -14.26
C MET A 149 6.20 7.01 -13.78
N ASP A 150 7.52 7.10 -13.91
CA ASP A 150 8.42 6.06 -13.39
C ASP A 150 8.64 6.17 -11.87
N THR A 151 9.28 5.16 -11.29
CA THR A 151 9.58 5.08 -9.85
C THR A 151 10.40 6.27 -9.35
N ALA A 152 11.38 6.72 -10.13
CA ALA A 152 12.24 7.84 -9.76
C ALA A 152 11.43 9.15 -9.71
N MET A 153 10.57 9.39 -10.70
CA MET A 153 9.67 10.53 -10.74
C MET A 153 8.67 10.48 -9.59
N PHE A 154 8.08 9.31 -9.31
CA PHE A 154 7.21 9.12 -8.15
C PHE A 154 7.91 9.50 -6.85
N TYR A 155 9.12 8.97 -6.63
CA TYR A 155 9.94 9.29 -5.46
C TYR A 155 10.21 10.79 -5.33
N GLN A 156 10.65 11.46 -6.39
CA GLN A 156 10.94 12.89 -6.36
C GLN A 156 9.67 13.73 -6.12
N THR A 157 8.52 13.29 -6.64
CA THR A 157 7.24 14.01 -6.54
C THR A 157 6.69 13.97 -5.12
N TYR A 158 6.81 12.83 -4.45
CA TYR A 158 6.13 12.59 -3.17
C TYR A 158 7.04 12.60 -1.94
N LYS A 159 8.37 12.58 -2.10
CA LYS A 159 9.28 12.76 -0.95
C LYS A 159 9.23 14.19 -0.40
N GLY A 160 9.34 14.33 0.92
CA GLY A 160 9.54 15.63 1.58
C GLY A 160 8.33 16.57 1.65
N ASN A 161 7.18 16.17 1.09
CA ASN A 161 5.94 16.89 1.29
C ASN A 161 5.37 16.50 2.66
N GLY A 162 5.58 17.34 3.68
CA GLY A 162 4.90 17.22 4.99
C GLY A 162 3.39 17.50 4.93
N THR A 163 2.78 17.25 3.76
CA THR A 163 1.39 17.47 3.42
C THR A 163 0.82 16.17 2.87
N MET A 164 -0.48 15.98 3.09
CA MET A 164 -1.25 14.86 2.55
C MET A 164 -0.93 14.58 1.09
N VAL A 165 -0.47 13.36 0.80
CA VAL A 165 -0.17 12.90 -0.57
C VAL A 165 -1.45 12.39 -1.23
N CYS A 166 -1.84 13.03 -2.33
CA CYS A 166 -2.92 12.54 -3.18
C CYS A 166 -2.40 12.12 -4.55
N VAL A 167 -2.93 11.00 -5.04
CA VAL A 167 -2.57 10.37 -6.31
C VAL A 167 -3.81 10.24 -7.18
N GLU A 168 -3.59 10.18 -8.50
CA GLU A 168 -4.64 10.09 -9.49
C GLU A 168 -4.34 8.96 -10.47
N THR A 169 -5.35 8.15 -10.79
CA THR A 169 -5.24 7.11 -11.83
C THR A 169 -6.46 7.13 -12.74
N GLN A 170 -6.27 6.70 -13.98
CA GLN A 170 -7.35 6.55 -14.93
C GLN A 170 -8.25 5.39 -14.52
N ARG A 171 -9.56 5.62 -14.51
CA ARG A 171 -10.55 4.63 -14.14
C ARG A 171 -10.55 3.41 -15.06
N GLU A 172 -10.30 3.61 -16.35
CA GLU A 172 -10.34 2.56 -17.38
C GLU A 172 -9.22 1.52 -17.26
N LEU A 173 -8.14 1.82 -16.50
CA LEU A 173 -7.03 0.90 -16.28
C LEU A 173 -7.42 -0.30 -15.42
N TRP A 174 -8.53 -0.20 -14.69
CA TRP A 174 -8.98 -1.27 -13.84
C TRP A 174 -10.33 -1.75 -14.35
N ASN A 175 -10.47 -3.06 -14.51
CA ASN A 175 -11.66 -3.69 -15.07
C ASN A 175 -12.74 -3.77 -13.99
N TRP A 176 -13.29 -2.62 -13.63
CA TRP A 176 -14.44 -2.56 -12.74
C TRP A 176 -15.67 -2.93 -13.55
N CYS A 177 -16.17 -4.15 -13.37
CA CYS A 177 -17.49 -4.63 -13.79
C CYS A 177 -17.98 -4.02 -15.12
N ASP A 178 -17.91 -4.75 -16.24
CA ASP A 178 -18.44 -4.36 -17.56
C ASP A 178 -19.83 -3.67 -17.47
N ILE A 179 -19.85 -2.37 -17.18
CA ILE A 179 -20.96 -1.49 -17.41
C ILE A 179 -20.73 -1.01 -18.83
N THR A 180 -21.08 -1.87 -19.79
CA THR A 180 -21.44 -1.36 -21.10
C THR A 180 -22.39 -0.19 -20.84
N PRO A 181 -22.05 1.05 -21.24
CA PRO A 181 -22.96 2.17 -21.04
C PRO A 181 -24.27 1.77 -21.69
N THR A 182 -25.33 1.64 -20.88
CA THR A 182 -26.67 1.42 -21.42
C THR A 182 -26.91 2.59 -22.35
N PRO A 183 -27.10 2.38 -23.66
CA PRO A 183 -27.27 3.48 -24.59
C PRO A 183 -28.43 4.33 -24.07
N THR A 184 -28.15 5.62 -23.85
CA THR A 184 -29.16 6.58 -23.43
C THR A 184 -30.24 6.61 -24.51
N PRO A 185 -31.52 6.38 -24.18
CA PRO A 185 -32.60 6.41 -25.16
C PRO A 185 -32.80 7.79 -25.79
#